data_AF-A0A174AKD0-F1
#
_entry.id   AF-A0A174AKD0-F1
#
_cell.length_a   1.000
_cell.length_b   1.000
_cell.length_c   1.000
_cell.angle_alpha   90.00
_cell.angle_beta   90.00
_cell.angle_gamma   90.00
#
_symmetry.space_group_name_H-M   'P 1'
#
loop_
_entity.id
_entity.type
_entity.pdbx_description
1 polymer ?
#
loop_
_entity_poly.entity_id
_entity_poly.type
_entity_poly.pdbx_seq_one_letter_code
_entity_poly.pdbx_strand_id
1 'polypeptide(L)'
;MKKRVVGYDIIKSMAMFFVVMLHYSFYTRFYSSGLAGTAVTVLCVVCVPLFFAVNGALLLPRKMDEAKHYRKTLNIVIVVTIWRLLAAAFFVFVDGSHPVTLKDLVLFLLGGGFGDYPTGYFWFMNALIAVYLVLPVMKMAFDSERKLAFNALLAVLAGFTVARIP
;
A
#
# COMPACT_ATOMS: atom_id res chain seq x y z
N MET A 1 -19.65 13.96 21.76
CA MET A 1 -18.22 13.62 21.59
C MET A 1 -18.11 12.16 21.15
N LYS A 2 -17.52 11.86 19.99
CA LYS A 2 -17.31 10.45 19.57
C LYS A 2 -16.36 9.78 20.57
N LYS A 3 -16.77 8.65 21.18
CA LYS A 3 -15.89 7.83 22.02
C LYS A 3 -14.65 7.46 21.21
N ARG A 4 -13.49 8.03 21.57
CA ARG A 4 -12.20 7.60 21.02
C ARG A 4 -11.88 6.26 21.65
N VAL A 5 -11.69 5.25 20.82
CA VAL A 5 -11.26 3.93 21.29
C VAL A 5 -9.74 3.96 21.31
N VAL A 6 -9.17 4.14 22.51
CA VAL A 6 -7.71 4.24 22.73
C VAL A 6 -6.95 3.05 22.11
N GLY A 7 -7.60 1.87 22.05
CA GLY A 7 -7.04 0.68 21.41
C GLY A 7 -6.63 0.89 19.94
N TYR A 8 -7.40 1.65 19.15
CA TYR A 8 -7.00 1.92 17.75
C TYR A 8 -5.79 2.83 17.65
N ASP A 9 -5.62 3.78 18.57
CA ASP A 9 -4.48 4.69 18.59
C ASP A 9 -3.19 3.95 18.97
N ILE A 10 -3.26 2.99 19.92
CA ILE A 10 -2.14 2.14 20.32
C ILE A 10 -1.70 1.25 19.15
N ILE A 11 -2.65 0.51 18.54
CA ILE A 11 -2.34 -0.38 17.41
C ILE A 11 -1.76 0.43 16.24
N LYS A 12 -2.28 1.63 15.99
CA LYS A 12 -1.75 2.51 14.93
C LYS A 12 -0.32 2.97 15.22
N SER A 13 -0.03 3.30 16.47
CA SER A 13 1.32 3.71 16.91
C SER A 13 2.32 2.55 16.78
N MET A 14 1.92 1.33 17.17
CA MET A 14 2.71 0.12 16.97
C MET A 14 2.93 -0.19 15.49
N ALA A 15 1.90 -0.04 14.65
CA ALA A 15 2.02 -0.22 13.20
C ALA A 15 3.07 0.73 12.61
N MET A 16 3.02 2.02 12.97
CA MET A 16 3.98 3.02 12.51
C MET A 16 5.41 2.69 12.95
N PHE A 17 5.59 2.25 14.20
CA PHE A 17 6.89 1.85 14.71
C PHE A 17 7.49 0.66 13.92
N PHE A 18 6.70 -0.39 13.68
CA PHE A 18 7.15 -1.54 12.90
C PHE A 18 7.44 -1.21 11.43
N VAL A 19 6.72 -0.25 10.82
CA VAL A 19 7.06 0.24 9.48
C VAL A 19 8.46 0.86 9.45
N VAL A 20 8.78 1.72 10.41
CA VAL A 20 10.11 2.36 10.50
C VAL A 20 11.19 1.31 10.70
N MET A 21 10.97 0.36 11.60
CA MET A 21 11.92 -0.72 11.90
C MET A 21 12.13 -1.65 10.70
N LEU A 22 11.08 -1.93 9.91
CA LEU A 22 11.17 -2.69 8.66
C LEU A 22 12.09 -1.98 7.65
N HIS A 23 11.85 -0.70 7.40
CA HIS A 23 12.67 0.08 6.46
C HIS A 23 14.12 0.15 6.93
N TYR A 24 14.34 0.42 8.22
CA TYR A 24 15.69 0.41 8.80
C TYR A 24 16.41 -0.93 8.56
N SER A 25 15.74 -2.05 8.82
CA SER A 25 16.28 -3.40 8.57
C SER A 25 16.64 -3.63 7.10
N PHE A 26 15.75 -3.24 6.17
CA PHE A 26 15.97 -3.40 4.72
C PHE A 26 17.15 -2.58 4.20
N TYR A 27 17.29 -1.33 4.62
CA TYR A 27 18.36 -0.44 4.13
C TYR A 27 19.71 -0.71 4.78
N THR A 28 19.75 -1.03 6.07
CA THR A 28 21.01 -1.25 6.78
C THR A 28 21.53 -2.68 6.66
N ARG A 29 20.69 -3.62 6.18
CA ARG A 29 20.95 -5.08 6.18
C ARG A 29 21.40 -5.62 7.53
N PHE A 30 21.17 -4.88 8.61
CA PHE A 30 21.71 -5.14 9.95
C PHE A 30 21.21 -6.47 10.52
N TYR A 31 20.00 -6.86 10.13
CA TYR A 31 19.37 -8.12 10.52
C TYR A 31 19.48 -9.22 9.46
N SER A 32 20.27 -9.05 8.39
CA SER A 32 20.30 -10.02 7.28
C SER A 32 21.07 -11.32 7.58
N SER A 33 21.84 -11.37 8.67
CA SER A 33 22.63 -12.54 9.05
C SER A 33 22.16 -13.13 10.39
N GLY A 34 21.13 -13.98 10.36
CA GLY A 34 20.74 -14.84 11.48
C GLY A 34 19.24 -15.08 11.65
N LEU A 35 18.87 -16.20 12.29
CA LEU A 35 17.47 -16.57 12.56
C LEU A 35 16.69 -15.48 13.30
N ALA A 36 17.35 -14.81 14.25
CA ALA A 36 16.76 -13.71 15.01
C ALA A 36 16.44 -12.49 14.12
N GLY A 37 17.29 -12.19 13.15
CA GLY A 37 17.07 -11.07 12.23
C GLY A 37 15.98 -11.34 11.20
N THR A 38 15.88 -12.58 10.72
CA THR A 38 14.74 -13.04 9.91
C THR A 38 13.43 -12.96 10.72
N ALA A 39 13.42 -13.42 11.97
CA ALA A 39 12.24 -13.35 12.83
C ALA A 39 11.76 -11.90 13.06
N VAL A 40 12.68 -10.98 13.36
CA VAL A 40 12.37 -9.54 13.52
C VAL A 40 11.80 -8.96 12.23
N THR A 41 12.38 -9.29 11.08
CA THR A 41 11.91 -8.81 9.79
C THR A 41 10.50 -9.33 9.49
N VAL A 42 10.23 -10.62 9.71
CA VAL A 42 8.89 -11.22 9.53
C VAL A 42 7.86 -10.58 10.45
N LEU A 43 8.20 -10.34 11.72
CA LEU A 43 7.32 -9.62 12.65
C LEU A 43 7.03 -8.20 12.17
N CYS A 44 8.04 -7.51 11.65
CA CYS A 44 7.87 -6.16 11.14
C CYS A 44 7.02 -6.13 9.86
N VAL A 45 7.00 -7.18 9.02
CA VAL A 45 6.15 -7.25 7.81
C VAL A 45 4.64 -7.20 8.16
N VAL A 46 4.25 -7.67 9.35
CA VAL A 46 2.85 -7.59 9.84
C VAL A 46 2.38 -6.14 9.99
N CYS A 47 3.27 -5.15 9.99
CA CYS A 47 2.92 -3.73 10.05
C CYS A 47 1.98 -3.28 8.91
N VAL A 48 2.14 -3.86 7.71
CA VAL A 48 1.38 -3.48 6.52
C VAL A 48 -0.10 -3.87 6.64
N PRO A 49 -0.46 -5.16 6.88
CA PRO A 49 -1.86 -5.53 7.09
C PRO A 49 -2.45 -4.87 8.34
N LEU A 50 -1.68 -4.68 9.41
CA LEU A 50 -2.14 -3.98 10.61
C LEU A 50 -2.52 -2.52 10.31
N PHE A 51 -1.68 -1.82 9.54
CA PHE A 51 -1.95 -0.46 9.11
C PHE A 51 -3.22 -0.38 8.27
N PHE A 52 -3.39 -1.27 7.28
CA PHE A 52 -4.61 -1.29 6.46
C PHE A 52 -5.86 -1.64 7.28
N ALA A 53 -5.77 -2.60 8.20
CA ALA A 53 -6.89 -3.00 9.04
C ALA A 53 -7.36 -1.87 9.95
N VAL A 54 -6.46 -1.16 10.63
CA VAL A 54 -6.82 -0.04 11.53
C VAL A 54 -7.40 1.14 10.73
N ASN A 55 -6.80 1.49 9.60
CA ASN A 55 -7.34 2.57 8.76
C ASN A 55 -8.70 2.18 8.17
N GLY A 56 -8.85 0.95 7.69
CA GLY A 56 -10.12 0.41 7.19
C GLY A 56 -11.22 0.42 8.25
N ALA A 57 -10.96 -0.08 9.45
CA ALA A 57 -11.91 -0.09 10.57
C ALA A 57 -12.37 1.32 10.98
N LEU A 58 -11.53 2.35 10.80
CA LEU A 58 -11.88 3.74 11.07
C LEU A 58 -12.68 4.40 9.94
N LEU A 59 -12.44 3.99 8.68
CA LEU A 59 -13.04 4.56 7.47
C LEU A 59 -14.39 3.92 7.11
N LEU A 60 -14.53 2.59 7.22
CA LEU A 60 -15.72 1.82 6.85
C LEU A 60 -17.02 2.24 7.58
N PRO A 61 -17.04 2.49 8.90
CA PRO A 61 -18.27 2.87 9.61
C PRO A 61 -18.68 4.33 9.40
N ARG A 62 -17.92 5.14 8.64
CA ARG A 62 -18.36 6.49 8.27
C ARG A 62 -19.24 6.43 7.02
N LYS A 63 -20.27 7.29 6.96
CA LYS A 63 -21.00 7.57 5.72
C LYS A 63 -19.98 7.97 4.65
N MET A 64 -19.94 7.23 3.55
CA MET A 64 -19.08 7.59 2.42
C MET A 64 -19.90 8.48 1.53
N ASP A 65 -19.30 9.61 1.19
CA ASP A 65 -19.78 10.50 0.16
C ASP A 65 -18.99 10.14 -1.11
N GLU A 66 -19.69 9.60 -2.10
CA GLU A 66 -19.09 9.07 -3.34
C GLU A 66 -18.35 10.15 -4.11
N ALA A 67 -18.90 11.37 -4.16
CA ALA A 67 -18.27 12.52 -4.83
C ALA A 67 -16.98 12.93 -4.12
N LYS A 68 -16.99 12.92 -2.77
CA LYS A 68 -15.80 13.21 -1.97
C LYS A 68 -14.74 12.12 -2.08
N HIS A 69 -15.16 10.86 -2.15
CA HIS A 69 -14.26 9.72 -2.35
C HIS A 69 -13.59 9.79 -3.71
N TYR A 70 -14.35 9.97 -4.79
CA TYR A 70 -13.81 10.09 -6.14
C TYR A 70 -12.82 11.24 -6.27
N ARG A 71 -13.17 12.43 -5.75
CA ARG A 71 -12.25 13.58 -5.72
C ARG A 71 -10.96 13.27 -4.95
N LYS A 72 -11.05 12.53 -3.84
CA LYS A 72 -9.89 12.16 -3.04
C LYS A 72 -9.00 11.13 -3.73
N THR A 73 -9.60 10.10 -4.35
CA THR A 73 -8.90 9.10 -5.16
C THR A 73 -8.20 9.76 -6.33
N LEU A 74 -8.89 10.65 -7.07
CA LEU A 74 -8.30 11.38 -8.19
C LEU A 74 -7.13 12.26 -7.73
N ASN A 75 -7.26 12.96 -6.60
CA ASN A 75 -6.17 13.77 -6.06
C ASN A 75 -4.94 12.90 -5.70
N ILE A 76 -5.16 11.73 -5.11
CA ILE A 76 -4.07 10.78 -4.82
C ILE A 76 -3.41 10.33 -6.12
N VAL A 77 -4.18 9.95 -7.14
CA VAL A 77 -3.64 9.54 -8.45
C VAL A 77 -2.80 10.65 -9.07
N ILE A 78 -3.31 11.89 -9.08
CA ILE A 78 -2.58 13.05 -9.62
C ILE A 78 -1.27 13.27 -8.87
N VAL A 79 -1.30 13.28 -7.53
CA VAL A 79 -0.10 13.48 -6.70
C VAL A 79 0.92 12.36 -6.96
N VAL A 80 0.48 11.10 -7.03
CA VAL A 80 1.34 9.95 -7.32
C VAL A 80 1.97 10.08 -8.71
N THR A 81 1.17 10.45 -9.71
CA THR A 81 1.65 10.65 -11.09
C THR A 81 2.68 11.78 -11.17
N ILE A 82 2.44 12.91 -10.49
CA ILE A 82 3.41 14.02 -10.43
C ILE A 82 4.72 13.55 -9.80
N TRP A 83 4.65 12.83 -8.67
CA TRP A 83 5.85 12.28 -8.02
C TRP A 83 6.60 11.28 -8.90
N ARG A 84 5.88 10.46 -9.67
CA ARG A 84 6.50 9.55 -10.65
C ARG A 84 7.20 10.32 -11.76
N LEU A 85 6.57 11.35 -12.31
CA LEU A 85 7.19 12.17 -13.34
C LEU A 85 8.44 12.89 -12.82
N LEU A 86 8.40 13.43 -11.59
CA LEU A 86 9.57 14.04 -10.95
C LEU A 86 10.71 13.02 -10.75
N ALA A 87 10.38 11.81 -10.29
CA ALA A 87 11.38 10.75 -10.11
C ALA A 87 11.96 10.26 -11.46
N ALA A 88 11.11 10.06 -12.47
CA ALA A 88 11.55 9.70 -13.81
C ALA A 88 12.44 10.78 -14.42
N ALA A 89 12.07 12.06 -14.28
CA ALA A 89 12.90 13.17 -14.70
C ALA A 89 14.24 13.17 -13.97
N PHE A 90 14.26 12.96 -12.65
CA PHE A 90 15.50 12.86 -11.88
C PHE A 90 16.41 11.73 -12.40
N PHE A 91 15.89 10.53 -12.63
CA PHE A 91 16.69 9.42 -13.16
C PHE A 91 17.23 9.68 -14.57
N VAL A 92 16.43 10.28 -15.44
CA VAL A 92 16.83 10.60 -16.83
C VAL A 92 17.87 11.73 -16.88
N PHE A 93 17.70 12.79 -16.09
CA PHE A 93 18.56 13.98 -16.16
C PHE A 93 19.81 13.90 -15.27
N VAL A 94 19.77 13.16 -14.16
CA VAL A 94 20.86 13.12 -13.17
C VAL A 94 21.69 11.85 -13.28
N ASP A 95 21.04 10.69 -13.42
CA ASP A 95 21.76 9.41 -13.42
C ASP A 95 22.25 9.07 -14.83
N GLY A 96 21.37 9.10 -15.84
CA GLY A 96 21.74 8.89 -17.25
C GLY A 96 22.39 7.54 -17.58
N SER A 97 22.57 6.67 -16.57
CA SER A 97 23.32 5.41 -16.61
C SER A 97 22.64 4.32 -17.45
N HIS A 98 21.32 4.39 -17.63
CA HIS A 98 20.56 3.40 -18.40
C HIS A 98 19.71 4.07 -19.50
N PRO A 99 19.69 3.51 -20.72
CA PRO A 99 18.82 4.00 -21.77
C PRO A 99 17.37 3.76 -21.38
N VAL A 100 16.61 4.84 -21.19
CA VAL A 100 15.20 4.78 -20.81
C VAL A 100 14.35 4.81 -22.07
N THR A 101 13.52 3.78 -22.29
CA THR A 101 12.59 3.76 -23.42
C THR A 101 11.25 4.39 -23.02
N LEU A 102 10.52 4.99 -23.98
CA LEU A 102 9.12 5.43 -23.77
C LEU A 102 8.23 4.32 -23.19
N LYS A 103 8.50 3.05 -23.52
CA LYS A 103 7.82 1.89 -22.96
C LYS A 103 8.05 1.75 -21.45
N ASP A 104 9.28 1.97 -20.97
CA ASP A 104 9.64 1.89 -19.55
C ASP A 104 9.01 3.04 -18.76
N LEU A 105 8.90 4.22 -19.37
CA LEU A 105 8.18 5.35 -18.79
C LEU A 105 6.69 5.06 -18.62
N VAL A 106 6.04 4.51 -19.65
CA VAL A 106 4.62 4.12 -19.58
C VAL A 106 4.43 3.00 -18.54
N LEU A 107 5.32 2.02 -18.51
CA LEU A 107 5.27 0.93 -17.53
C LEU A 107 5.39 1.48 -16.09
N PHE A 108 6.33 2.39 -15.86
CA PHE A 108 6.53 3.04 -14.56
C PHE A 108 5.34 3.90 -14.13
N LEU A 109 4.72 4.63 -15.08
CA LEU A 109 3.50 5.38 -14.82
C LEU A 109 2.31 4.48 -14.48
N LEU A 110 2.25 3.26 -15.04
CA LEU A 110 1.25 2.24 -14.70
C LEU A 110 1.58 1.46 -13.42
N GLY A 111 2.72 1.74 -12.79
CA GLY A 111 3.12 1.15 -11.51
C GLY A 111 4.06 -0.06 -11.61
N GLY A 112 4.63 -0.32 -12.78
CA GLY A 112 5.72 -1.27 -12.99
C GLY A 112 7.11 -0.69 -12.71
N GLY A 113 8.14 -1.45 -13.08
CA GLY A 113 9.54 -1.03 -12.97
C GLY A 113 9.89 0.08 -13.96
N PHE A 114 10.96 0.82 -13.67
CA PHE A 114 11.55 1.79 -14.58
C PHE A 114 12.90 1.26 -15.05
N GLY A 115 12.89 0.35 -16.04
CA GLY A 115 14.10 -0.37 -16.46
C GLY A 115 14.77 -1.08 -15.28
N ASP A 116 16.09 -0.91 -15.17
CA ASP A 116 16.92 -1.48 -14.09
C ASP A 116 16.96 -0.61 -12.81
N TYR A 117 16.25 0.52 -12.78
CA TYR A 117 16.26 1.38 -11.60
C TYR A 117 15.47 0.74 -10.43
N PRO A 118 15.98 0.82 -9.19
CA PRO A 118 15.32 0.29 -8.01
C PRO A 118 14.11 1.17 -7.64
N THR A 119 12.98 0.97 -8.34
CA THR A 119 11.72 1.71 -8.10
C THR A 119 10.85 1.07 -7.02
N GLY A 120 11.38 0.10 -6.29
CA GLY A 120 10.69 -0.63 -5.23
C GLY A 120 10.04 0.29 -4.18
N TYR A 121 10.57 1.49 -3.96
CA TYR A 121 10.02 2.47 -3.01
C TYR A 121 8.61 2.98 -3.36
N PHE A 122 8.20 2.91 -4.64
CA PHE A 122 6.86 3.31 -5.07
C PHE A 122 5.78 2.25 -4.81
N TRP A 123 6.14 1.07 -4.29
CA TRP A 123 5.20 -0.01 -4.02
C TRP A 123 4.04 0.43 -3.11
N PHE A 124 4.32 1.25 -2.10
CA PHE A 124 3.30 1.72 -1.15
C PHE A 124 2.31 2.70 -1.80
N MET A 125 2.79 3.52 -2.74
CA MET A 125 1.93 4.42 -3.52
C MET A 125 0.98 3.63 -4.44
N ASN A 126 1.48 2.55 -5.06
CA ASN A 126 0.65 1.59 -5.80
C ASN A 126 -0.41 0.95 -4.89
N ALA A 127 0.00 0.47 -3.71
CA ALA A 127 -0.90 -0.13 -2.75
C ALA A 127 -1.97 0.87 -2.27
N LEU A 128 -1.63 2.14 -2.08
CA LEU A 128 -2.58 3.20 -1.75
C LEU A 128 -3.66 3.37 -2.81
N ILE A 129 -3.28 3.46 -4.10
CA ILE A 129 -4.24 3.57 -5.19
C ILE A 129 -5.16 2.34 -5.20
N ALA A 130 -4.59 1.14 -5.12
CA ALA A 130 -5.36 -0.11 -5.10
C ALA A 130 -6.36 -0.16 -3.93
N VAL A 131 -5.93 0.24 -2.73
CA VAL A 131 -6.81 0.28 -1.55
C VAL A 131 -7.95 1.28 -1.71
N TYR A 132 -7.71 2.45 -2.30
CA TYR A 132 -8.77 3.43 -2.57
C TYR A 132 -9.76 2.98 -3.64
N LEU A 133 -9.31 2.18 -4.62
CA LEU A 133 -10.18 1.53 -5.61
C LEU A 133 -11.02 0.40 -4.99
N VAL A 134 -10.46 -0.37 -4.06
CA VAL A 134 -11.16 -1.47 -3.37
C VAL A 134 -12.09 -0.97 -2.26
N LEU A 135 -11.83 0.23 -1.71
CA LEU A 135 -12.65 0.84 -0.64
C LEU A 135 -14.16 0.90 -0.94
N PRO A 136 -14.65 1.39 -2.11
CA PRO A 136 -16.08 1.39 -2.42
C PRO A 136 -16.68 -0.01 -2.46
N VAL A 137 -15.94 -1.00 -2.99
CA VAL A 137 -16.37 -2.41 -3.01
C VAL A 137 -16.49 -2.96 -1.60
N MET A 138 -15.50 -2.70 -0.74
CA MET A 138 -15.56 -3.09 0.68
C MET A 138 -16.71 -2.41 1.40
N LYS A 139 -17.02 -1.16 1.07
CA LYS A 139 -18.14 -0.45 1.66
C LYS A 139 -19.48 -1.05 1.25
N MET A 140 -19.66 -1.36 -0.04
CA MET A 140 -20.85 -2.03 -0.55
C MET A 140 -21.05 -3.39 0.13
N ALA A 141 -19.97 -4.15 0.34
CA ALA A 141 -20.01 -5.41 1.07
C ALA A 141 -20.34 -5.23 2.57
N PHE A 142 -19.89 -4.13 3.19
CA PHE A 142 -20.15 -3.82 4.60
C PHE A 142 -21.57 -3.29 4.86
N ASP A 143 -22.11 -2.48 3.95
CA ASP A 143 -23.51 -1.99 4.02
C ASP A 143 -24.52 -3.06 3.62
N SER A 144 -24.11 -4.06 2.83
CA SER A 144 -24.98 -5.21 2.57
C SER A 144 -25.08 -6.09 3.82
N GLU A 145 -26.28 -6.29 4.36
CA GLU A 145 -26.54 -7.24 5.47
C GLU A 145 -26.12 -8.70 5.14
N ARG A 146 -25.76 -8.98 3.88
CA ARG A 146 -25.26 -10.28 3.42
C ARG A 146 -23.77 -10.45 3.70
N LYS A 147 -23.48 -11.13 4.80
CA LYS A 147 -22.18 -11.79 5.11
C LYS A 147 -21.59 -12.58 3.92
N LEU A 148 -22.41 -12.96 2.93
CA LEU A 148 -22.00 -13.64 1.71
C LEU A 148 -21.11 -12.80 0.78
N ALA A 149 -21.38 -11.50 0.61
CA ALA A 149 -20.60 -10.63 -0.28
C ALA A 149 -19.20 -10.37 0.29
N PHE A 150 -19.12 -10.22 1.62
CA PHE A 150 -17.87 -10.11 2.35
C PHE A 150 -17.05 -11.41 2.29
N ASN A 151 -17.69 -12.58 2.46
CA ASN A 151 -17.03 -13.87 2.31
C ASN A 151 -16.58 -14.16 0.87
N ALA A 152 -17.35 -13.73 -0.14
CA ALA A 152 -16.95 -13.85 -1.55
C ALA A 152 -15.76 -12.95 -1.88
N LEU A 153 -15.73 -11.71 -1.36
CA LEU A 153 -14.59 -10.81 -1.51
C LEU A 153 -13.33 -11.38 -0.85
N LEU A 154 -13.47 -11.94 0.37
CA LEU A 154 -12.40 -12.63 1.06
C LEU A 154 -11.93 -13.89 0.33
N ALA A 155 -12.85 -14.64 -0.29
CA ALA A 155 -12.51 -15.82 -1.09
C ALA A 155 -11.78 -15.45 -2.39
N VAL A 156 -12.16 -14.35 -3.05
CA VAL A 156 -11.46 -13.83 -4.24
C VAL A 156 -10.09 -13.31 -3.87
N LEU A 157 -9.96 -12.57 -2.77
CA LEU A 157 -8.66 -12.11 -2.26
C LEU A 157 -7.78 -13.29 -1.85
N ALA A 158 -8.33 -14.29 -1.15
CA ALA A 158 -7.62 -15.51 -0.79
C ALA A 158 -7.17 -16.30 -2.03
N GLY A 159 -8.05 -16.44 -3.03
CA GLY A 159 -7.73 -17.09 -4.31
C GLY A 159 -6.62 -16.37 -5.07
N PHE A 160 -6.63 -15.04 -5.11
CA PHE A 160 -5.54 -14.26 -5.72
C PHE A 160 -4.22 -14.33 -4.92
N THR A 161 -4.27 -14.42 -3.60
CA THR A 161 -3.06 -14.57 -2.77
C THR A 161 -2.45 -15.97 -2.85
N VAL A 162 -3.27 -17.02 -2.96
CA VAL A 162 -2.80 -18.41 -3.07
C VAL A 162 -2.33 -18.74 -4.49
N ALA A 163 -2.95 -18.15 -5.52
CA ALA A 163 -2.54 -18.34 -6.91
C ALA A 163 -1.17 -17.71 -7.28
N ARG A 164 -0.57 -16.92 -6.37
CA ARG A 164 0.75 -16.28 -6.52
C ARG A 164 1.87 -17.02 -5.77
N ILE A 165 1.62 -18.25 -5.34
CA ILE A 165 2.63 -19.15 -4.75
C ILE A 165 3.10 -20.10 -5.88
N PRO A 166 4.20 -19.79 -6.60
CA PRO A 166 4.95 -20.81 -7.32
C PRO A 166 5.70 -21.75 -6.36
#